data_AF-A0A3A1P4N0-F1
#
_entry.id   AF-A0A3A1P4N0-F1
#
_cell.length_a   1.000
_cell.length_b   1.000
_cell.length_c   1.000
_cell.angle_alpha   90.00
_cell.angle_beta   90.00
_cell.angle_gamma   90.00
#
_symmetry.space_group_name_H-M   'P 1'
#
loop_
_entity.id
_entity.type
_entity.pdbx_description
1 polymer ?
#
loop_
_entity_poly.entity_id
_entity_poly.type
_entity_poly.pdbx_seq_one_letter_code
_entity_poly.pdbx_strand_id
1 'polypeptide(L)' 'MWLLVRIHDLLSAYLLDHCPEEQNWEDFDVDIDALRTDVATLRDQHLTQIASQNEAHPSHPVNRV' A
#
# COMPACT_ATOMS: atom_id res chain seq x y z
N MET A 1 -8.13 2.48 -4.73
CA MET A 1 -6.96 1.59 -4.68
C MET A 1 -5.65 2.31 -5.01
N TRP A 2 -5.57 3.08 -6.10
CA TRP A 2 -4.34 3.78 -6.54
C TRP A 2 -3.76 4.81 -5.56
N LEU A 3 -4.58 5.38 -4.67
CA LEU A 3 -4.12 6.41 -3.74
C LEU A 3 -3.09 5.89 -2.71
N LEU A 4 -3.37 4.75 -2.05
CA LEU A 4 -2.46 4.18 -1.05
C LEU A 4 -1.14 3.71 -1.69
N VAL A 5 -1.21 3.15 -2.90
CA VAL A 5 -0.02 2.82 -3.70
C VAL A 5 0.79 4.08 -3.99
N ARG A 6 0.12 5.15 -4.46
CA ARG A 6 0.80 6.40 -4.79
C ARG A 6 1.44 7.07 -3.57
N ILE A 7 0.77 7.04 -2.42
CA ILE A 7 1.32 7.59 -1.16
C ILE A 7 2.54 6.78 -0.74
N HIS A 8 2.47 5.44 -0.77
CA HIS A 8 3.61 4.58 -0.47
C HIS A 8 4.82 4.88 -1.37
N ASP A 9 4.59 5.05 -2.67
CA ASP A 9 5.66 5.37 -3.63
C ASP A 9 6.28 6.74 -3.36
N LEU A 10 5.47 7.74 -2.99
CA LEU A 10 5.98 9.08 -2.66
C LEU A 10 6.85 9.07 -1.40
N LEU A 11 6.42 8.34 -0.36
CA LEU A 11 7.20 8.20 0.88
C LEU A 11 8.51 7.44 0.63
N SER A 12 8.45 6.39 -0.19
CA SER A 12 9.64 5.62 -0.58
C SER A 12 10.62 6.46 -1.40
N ALA A 13 10.12 7.25 -2.35
CA ALA A 13 10.94 8.15 -3.15
C ALA A 13 11.59 9.23 -2.29
N TYR A 14 10.86 9.81 -1.32
CA TYR A 14 11.42 10.77 -0.38
C TYR A 14 12.60 10.17 0.41
N LEU A 15 12.42 8.99 1.00
CA LEU A 15 13.49 8.34 1.76
C LEU A 15 14.70 8.02 0.87
N LEU A 16 14.47 7.60 -0.37
CA LEU A 16 15.55 7.28 -1.30
C LEU A 16 16.32 8.52 -1.79
N ASP A 17 15.61 9.59 -2.13
CA ASP A 17 16.20 10.81 -2.70
C ASP A 17 16.89 11.69 -1.65
N HIS A 18 16.43 11.63 -0.39
CA HIS A 18 16.92 12.48 0.68
C HIS A 18 17.85 11.77 1.68
N CYS A 19 17.91 10.44 1.70
CA CYS A 19 18.83 9.72 2.57
C CYS A 19 20.29 9.96 2.17
N PRO A 20 21.16 10.36 3.11
CA PRO A 20 22.60 10.41 2.87
C PRO A 20 23.16 9.04 2.45
N GLU A 21 24.15 9.02 1.56
CA GLU A 21 24.77 7.78 1.05
C GLU A 21 25.46 6.93 2.14
N GLU A 22 25.83 7.56 3.25
CA GLU A 22 26.51 6.94 4.39
C GLU A 22 25.56 6.30 5.42
N GLN A 23 24.24 6.44 5.22
CA GLN A 23 23.21 5.98 6.14
C GLN A 23 22.23 5.02 5.46
N ASN A 24 21.64 4.10 6.23
CA ASN A 24 20.50 3.35 5.76
C ASN A 24 19.25 4.24 5.78
N TRP A 25 18.45 4.18 4.73
CA TRP A 25 17.24 4.99 4.59
C TRP A 25 16.19 4.69 5.69
N GLU A 26 16.20 3.48 6.26
CA GLU A 26 15.37 3.09 7.43
C GLU A 26 15.73 3.87 8.70
N ASP A 27 17.00 4.25 8.84
CA ASP A 27 17.51 4.98 10.01
C ASP A 27 17.56 6.50 9.79
N PHE A 28 17.38 6.96 8.54
CA PHE A 28 17.49 8.37 8.15
C PHE A 28 16.34 9.21 8.70
N ASP A 29 15.10 8.78 8.45
CA ASP A 29 13.89 9.43 8.95
C ASP A 29 12.89 8.37 9.39
N VAL A 30 13.01 7.98 10.65
CA VAL A 30 12.23 6.90 11.28
C VAL A 30 10.74 7.18 11.31
N ASP A 31 10.34 8.46 11.38
CA ASP A 31 8.93 8.85 11.39
C ASP A 31 8.32 8.68 10.00
N ILE A 32 9.07 9.04 8.96
CA ILE A 32 8.64 8.83 7.56
C ILE A 32 8.64 7.34 7.18
N ASP A 33 9.62 6.56 7.63
CA ASP A 33 9.57 5.11 7.40
C ASP A 33 8.42 4.44 8.16
N ALA A 34 8.14 4.84 9.40
CA ALA A 34 6.97 4.36 10.14
C ALA A 34 5.68 4.67 9.36
N LEU A 35 5.53 5.89 8.84
CA LEU A 35 4.37 6.26 8.02
C LEU A 35 4.29 5.45 6.72
N ARG A 36 5.43 5.20 6.06
CA ARG A 36 5.51 4.36 4.85
C ARG A 36 5.02 2.93 5.15
N THR A 37 5.43 2.39 6.29
CA THR A 37 5.05 1.05 6.78
C THR A 37 3.56 0.96 7.11
N ASP A 38 3.00 1.98 7.75
CA ASP A 38 1.56 2.07 8.03
C ASP A 38 0.73 2.12 6.73
N VAL A 39 1.17 2.91 5.74
CA VAL A 39 0.51 2.99 4.43
C VAL A 39 0.59 1.66 3.67
N ALA A 40 1.71 0.94 3.73
CA ALA A 40 1.84 -0.40 3.17
C ALA A 40 0.84 -1.36 3.82
N THR A 41 0.74 -1.33 5.15
CA THR A 41 -0.20 -2.16 5.92
C THR A 41 -1.65 -1.87 5.53
N LEU A 42 -2.05 -0.60 5.46
CA LEU A 42 -3.40 -0.20 5.05
C LEU A 42 -3.72 -0.61 3.60
N ARG A 43 -2.74 -0.50 2.70
CA ARG A 43 -2.88 -0.97 1.32
C ARG A 43 -3.18 -2.46 1.28
N ASP A 44 -2.40 -3.25 2.00
CA ASP A 44 -2.50 -4.71 1.98
C ASP A 44 -3.81 -5.19 2.61
N GLN A 45 -4.21 -4.60 3.75
CA GLN A 45 -5.51 -4.87 4.37
C GLN A 45 -6.67 -4.58 3.41
N HIS A 46 -6.61 -3.46 2.68
CA HIS A 46 -7.66 -3.10 1.72
C HIS A 46 -7.68 -4.04 0.51
N LEU A 47 -6.52 -4.48 0.02
CA LEU A 47 -6.42 -5.47 -1.06
C LEU A 47 -7.02 -6.82 -0.63
N THR A 48 -6.72 -7.28 0.58
CA THR A 48 -7.32 -8.49 1.15
C THR A 48 -8.84 -8.35 1.30
N GLN A 49 -9.33 -7.20 1.77
CA GLN A 49 -10.77 -6.93 1.85
C GLN A 49 -11.45 -7.02 0.49
N ILE A 50 -10.89 -6.37 -0.55
CA ILE A 50 -11.44 -6.43 -1.91
C ILE A 50 -11.44 -7.86 -2.45
N ALA A 51 -10.34 -8.61 -2.25
CA ALA A 51 -10.26 -10.01 -2.66
C ALA A 51 -11.36 -10.85 -1.99
N SER A 52 -11.55 -10.69 -0.68
CA SER A 52 -12.58 -11.41 0.06
C SER A 52 -14.01 -11.03 -0.37
N GLN A 53 -14.26 -9.77 -0.72
CA GLN A 53 -15.56 -9.33 -1.25
C GLN A 53 -15.86 -9.90 -2.63
N ASN A 54 -14.83 -10.00 -3.48
CA ASN A 54 -14.95 -10.59 -4.81
C ASN A 54 -15.20 -12.12 -4.74
N GLU A 55 -14.64 -12.81 -3.75
CA GLU A 55 -14.90 -14.24 -3.52
C GLU A 55 -16.30 -14.49 -2.91
N ALA A 56 -16.80 -13.58 -2.07
CA ALA A 56 -18.12 -13.70 -1.44
C ALA A 56 -19.30 -13.37 -2.38
N HIS A 57 -19.05 -12.64 -3.48
CA HIS A 57 -20.04 -12.38 -4.53
C HIS A 57 -19.60 -13.00 -5.86
N PRO A 58 -19.71 -14.33 -6.03
CA PRO A 58 -19.61 -14.92 -7.36
C PRO A 58 -20.77 -14.37 -8.17
N SER A 59 -20.46 -13.66 -9.26
CA SER A 59 -21.40 -13.20 -10.27
C SER A 59 -22.38 -14.33 -10.60
N HIS A 60 -23.59 -14.31 -10.05
CA HIS A 60 -24.63 -15.23 -10.48
C HIS A 60 -25.00 -14.83 -11.91
N PRO A 61 -24.80 -15.67 -12.94
CA PRO A 61 -25.52 -15.47 -14.18
C PRO A 61 -26.98 -15.70 -13.84
N VAL A 62 -27.76 -14.62 -13.72
CA VAL A 62 -29.22 -14.69 -13.78
C VAL A 62 -29.55 -15.29 -15.14
N ASN A 63 -29.86 -16.58 -15.11
CA ASN A 63 -30.40 -17.31 -16.24
C ASN A 63 -31.77 -16.68 -16.54
N ARG A 64 -31.84 -15.85 -17.58
CA ARG A 64 -33.11 -15.28 -18.03
C ARG A 64 -33.63 -16.19 -19.16
N VAL A 65 -34.70 -16.89 -18.80
CA VAL A 65 -35.55 -17.77 -19.63
C VAL A 65 -35.99 -17.06 -20.91
#